data_AF-A0A8T5SSB3-F1
#
_entry.id   AF-A0A8T5SSB3-F1
#
_cell.length_a   1.000
_cell.length_b   1.000
_cell.length_c   1.000
_cell.angle_alpha   90.00
_cell.angle_beta   90.00
_cell.angle_gamma   90.00
#
_symmetry.space_group_name_H-M   'P 1'
#
loop_
_entity.id
_entity.type
_entity.pdbx_description
1 polymer ?
#
loop_
_entity_poly.entity_id
_entity_poly.type
_entity_poly.pdbx_seq_one_letter_code
_entity_poly.pdbx_strand_id
1 'polypeptide(L)' 'MKEKVIDVEVPNYSTVRQVVNRVVELGGEELRNLIMHDDDISGNLIVMLNKKDVETLGGIDIIVHDGDEVTILPHVQGG' A
#
# COMPACT_ATOMS: atom_id res chain seq x y z
N MET A 1 9.72 -12.09 9.82
CA MET A 1 8.34 -12.04 9.29
C MET A 1 8.33 -12.76 7.96
N LYS A 2 7.34 -13.60 7.65
CA LYS A 2 7.23 -14.15 6.29
C LYS A 2 6.68 -13.04 5.40
N GLU A 3 7.40 -12.71 4.35
CA GLU A 3 6.88 -11.82 3.30
C GLU A 3 5.65 -12.48 2.67
N LYS A 4 4.56 -11.73 2.58
CA LYS A 4 3.33 -12.17 1.92
C LYS A 4 3.20 -11.36 0.65
N VAL A 5 3.47 -12.01 -0.48
CA VAL A 5 3.29 -11.43 -1.82
C VAL A 5 1.95 -11.93 -2.35
N ILE A 6 1.17 -11.03 -2.92
CA ILE A 6 -0.09 -11.33 -3.60
C ILE A 6 -0.12 -10.57 -4.92
N ASP A 7 -0.66 -11.22 -5.95
CA ASP A 7 -0.97 -10.54 -7.21
C ASP A 7 -2.38 -9.94 -7.11
N VAL A 8 -2.54 -8.69 -7.53
CA VAL A 8 -3.80 -7.95 -7.43
C VAL A 8 -4.12 -7.33 -8.78
N GLU A 9 -5.30 -7.66 -9.31
CA GLU A 9 -5.84 -7.00 -10.49
C GLU A 9 -6.52 -5.68 -10.08
N VAL A 10 -6.13 -4.60 -10.75
CA VAL A 10 -6.72 -3.26 -10.60
C VAL A 10 -7.05 -2.67 -11.98
N PRO A 11 -8.02 -1.74 -12.07
CA PRO A 11 -8.31 -1.04 -13.32
C PRO A 11 -7.09 -0.30 -13.90
N ASN A 12 -7.12 -0.06 -15.21
CA ASN A 12 -6.12 0.79 -15.85
C ASN A 12 -6.13 2.19 -15.24
N TYR A 13 -4.95 2.80 -15.17
CA TYR A 13 -4.72 4.11 -14.55
C TYR A 13 -5.00 4.17 -13.04
N SER A 14 -4.99 3.01 -12.36
CA SER A 14 -5.14 2.98 -10.92
C SER A 14 -3.98 3.63 -10.20
N THR A 15 -4.25 4.19 -9.02
CA THR A 15 -3.21 4.79 -8.17
C THR A 15 -2.72 3.83 -7.09
N VAL A 16 -1.59 4.13 -6.47
CA VAL A 16 -1.10 3.39 -5.28
C VAL A 16 -2.19 3.30 -4.21
N ARG A 17 -2.92 4.40 -3.93
CA ARG A 17 -4.06 4.41 -3.00
C ARG A 17 -5.11 3.36 -3.36
N GLN A 18 -5.45 3.25 -4.64
CA GLN A 18 -6.46 2.29 -5.10
C GLN A 18 -5.97 0.84 -5.00
N VAL A 19 -4.68 0.58 -5.23
CA VAL A 19 -4.09 -0.73 -4.96
C VAL A 19 -4.20 -1.09 -3.48
N VAL A 20 -3.84 -0.16 -2.57
CA VAL A 20 -3.94 -0.39 -1.12
C VAL A 20 -5.39 -0.65 -0.70
N ASN A 21 -6.35 0.15 -1.18
CA ASN A 21 -7.77 -0.08 -0.92
C ASN A 21 -8.22 -1.47 -1.38
N ARG A 22 -7.78 -1.90 -2.57
CA ARG A 22 -8.09 -3.22 -3.11
C ARG A 22 -7.53 -4.35 -2.24
N VAL A 23 -6.30 -4.22 -1.76
CA VAL A 23 -5.67 -5.19 -0.85
C VAL A 23 -6.45 -5.28 0.47
N VAL A 24 -6.85 -4.14 1.02
CA VAL A 24 -7.64 -4.05 2.25
C VAL A 24 -9.02 -4.73 2.09
N GLU A 25 -9.72 -4.48 0.97
CA GLU A 25 -10.98 -5.15 0.65
C GLU A 25 -10.83 -6.68 0.60
N LEU A 26 -9.74 -7.17 0.01
CA LEU A 26 -9.46 -8.62 -0.08
C LEU A 26 -9.09 -9.25 1.26
N GLY A 27 -8.45 -8.49 2.15
CA GLY A 27 -8.03 -8.96 3.48
C GLY A 27 -9.11 -8.86 4.56
N GLY A 28 -10.21 -8.16 4.30
CA GLY A 28 -11.29 -7.94 5.24
C GLY A 28 -10.94 -6.97 6.38
N GLU A 29 -11.83 -6.88 7.36
CA GLU A 29 -11.79 -5.87 8.44
C GLU A 29 -10.51 -5.90 9.28
N GLU A 30 -9.92 -7.09 9.51
CA GLU A 30 -8.68 -7.21 10.28
C GLU A 30 -7.52 -6.49 9.58
N LEU A 31 -7.37 -6.70 8.27
CA LEU A 31 -6.34 -6.02 7.48
C LEU A 31 -6.65 -4.54 7.32
N ARG A 32 -7.93 -4.18 7.15
CA ARG A 32 -8.39 -2.79 7.12
C ARG A 32 -7.93 -2.03 8.36
N ASN A 33 -8.17 -2.56 9.55
CA ASN A 33 -7.82 -1.90 10.80
C ASN A 33 -6.30 -1.80 11.04
N LEU A 34 -5.51 -2.64 10.37
CA LEU A 34 -4.05 -2.55 10.42
C LEU A 34 -3.50 -1.50 9.45
N ILE A 35 -4.11 -1.37 8.27
CA ILE A 35 -3.61 -0.53 7.17
C ILE A 35 -4.19 0.88 7.20
N MET A 36 -5.48 1.00 7.51
CA MET A 36 -6.25 2.24 7.40
C MET A 36 -6.47 2.87 8.77
N HIS A 37 -6.39 4.19 8.82
CA HIS A 37 -6.88 5.01 9.93
C HIS A 37 -7.97 5.94 9.37
N ASP A 38 -9.21 5.75 9.83
CA ASP A 38 -10.41 6.35 9.24
C ASP A 38 -10.54 6.03 7.73
N ASP A 39 -10.40 7.05 6.88
CA ASP A 39 -10.48 6.99 5.41
C ASP A 39 -9.11 7.10 4.72
N ASP A 40 -8.01 7.16 5.49
CA ASP A 40 -6.66 7.28 4.94
C ASP A 40 -5.74 6.12 5.33
N ILE A 41 -4.65 5.97 4.58
CA ILE A 41 -3.60 5.01 4.93
C ILE A 41 -2.95 5.49 6.23
N SER A 42 -2.83 4.58 7.19
CA SER A 42 -2.29 4.91 8.51
C SER A 42 -0.86 5.44 8.39
N GLY A 43 -0.61 6.63 8.94
CA GLY A 43 0.70 7.31 8.89
C GLY A 43 1.81 6.61 9.68
N ASN A 44 1.52 5.49 10.34
CA ASN A 44 2.52 4.61 10.93
C ASN A 44 3.01 3.53 9.95
N LEU A 45 2.67 3.62 8.67
CA LEU A 45 3.11 2.71 7.62
C LEU A 45 3.97 3.44 6.59
N ILE A 46 4.94 2.72 6.04
CA ILE A 46 5.72 3.15 4.89
C ILE A 46 5.12 2.46 3.65
N VAL A 47 4.76 3.26 2.65
CA VAL A 47 4.27 2.77 1.37
C VAL A 47 5.34 3.02 0.32
N MET A 48 5.70 1.98 -0.44
CA MET A 48 6.70 2.07 -1.49
C MET A 48 6.13 1.62 -2.82
N LEU A 49 6.58 2.27 -3.90
CA LEU A 49 6.38 1.83 -5.28
C LEU A 49 7.74 1.48 -5.87
N ASN A 50 7.94 0.23 -6.28
CA ASN A 50 9.20 -0.25 -6.87
C ASN A 50 10.43 0.11 -6.00
N LYS A 51 10.34 -0.17 -4.69
CA LYS A 51 11.39 0.08 -3.68
C LYS A 51 11.72 1.56 -3.44
N LYS A 52 10.85 2.47 -3.88
CA LYS A 52 10.97 3.91 -3.62
C LYS A 52 9.79 4.39 -2.80
N ASP A 53 10.07 5.20 -1.79
CA ASP A 53 9.04 5.78 -0.93
C ASP A 53 8.12 6.70 -1.74
N VAL A 54 6.81 6.44 -1.68
CA VAL A 54 5.82 7.22 -2.43
C VAL A 54 5.71 8.66 -1.96
N GLU A 55 5.99 8.95 -0.67
CA GLU A 55 6.01 10.33 -0.16
C GLU A 55 7.06 11.18 -0.90
N THR A 56 8.18 10.56 -1.28
CA THR A 56 9.25 11.24 -2.04
C THR A 56 8.95 11.38 -3.54
N LEU A 57 8.01 10.59 -4.06
CA LEU A 57 7.68 10.53 -5.48
C LEU A 57 6.47 11.39 -5.88
N GLY A 58 5.73 11.95 -4.92
CA GLY A 58 4.52 12.74 -5.17
C GLY A 58 3.26 12.22 -4.46
N GLY A 59 3.40 11.24 -3.57
CA GLY A 59 2.34 10.69 -2.74
C GLY A 59 1.66 9.46 -3.33
N ILE A 60 0.54 9.06 -2.72
CA ILE A 60 -0.19 7.83 -3.04
C ILE A 60 -1.12 7.93 -4.26
N ASP A 61 -1.18 9.10 -4.90
CA ASP A 61 -1.95 9.32 -6.12
C ASP A 61 -1.16 8.99 -7.40
N ILE A 62 0.07 8.50 -7.27
CA ILE A 62 0.88 8.01 -8.39
C ILE A 62 0.17 6.85 -9.08
N ILE A 63 0.10 6.92 -10.41
CA ILE A 63 -0.47 5.88 -11.27
C ILE A 63 0.48 4.68 -11.31
N VAL A 64 -0.05 3.49 -11.05
CA VAL A 64 0.65 2.22 -11.18
C VAL A 64 0.46 1.62 -12.57
N HIS A 65 1.41 0.80 -12.99
CA HIS A 65 1.41 0.06 -14.25
C HIS A 65 1.52 -1.44 -13.98
N ASP A 66 1.19 -2.25 -14.98
CA ASP A 66 1.36 -3.70 -14.91
C ASP A 66 2.81 -4.07 -14.57
N GLY A 67 2.98 -4.98 -13.61
CA GLY A 67 4.27 -5.39 -13.08
C GLY A 67 4.88 -4.47 -12.01
N ASP A 68 4.23 -3.36 -11.65
CA ASP A 68 4.69 -2.54 -10.51
C ASP A 68 4.49 -3.26 -9.18
N GLU A 69 5.45 -3.08 -8.27
CA GLU A 69 5.40 -3.64 -6.93
C GLU A 69 5.05 -2.54 -5.90
N VAL A 70 3.96 -2.73 -5.16
CA VAL A 70 3.58 -1.89 -4.02
C VAL A 70 3.91 -2.62 -2.72
N THR A 71 4.78 -2.03 -1.89
CA THR A 71 5.15 -2.58 -0.58
C THR A 71 4.54 -1.73 0.54
N ILE A 72 3.96 -2.38 1.55
CA ILE A 72 3.45 -1.74 2.77
C ILE A 72 4.21 -2.31 3.96
N LEU A 73 4.89 -1.45 4.72
CA LEU A 73 5.71 -1.84 5.87
C LEU A 73 5.25 -1.09 7.12
N PRO A 74 5.21 -1.73 8.30
CA PRO A 74 5.05 -1.00 9.55
C PRO A 74 6.28 -0.12 9.80
N HIS A 75 6.06 1.09 10.28
CA HIS A 75 7.13 1.97 10.73
C HIS A 75 7.75 1.40 12.01
N VAL A 76 8.97 0.85 11.91
CA VAL A 76 9.73 0.38 13.07
C VAL A 76 10.52 1.54 13.67
N GLN A 77 10.03 2.15 14.75
CA GLN A 77 10.89 2.97 15.60
C GLN A 77 11.81 2.03 16.38
N GLY A 78 13.03 1.86 15.90
CA GLY A 78 14.06 1.09 16.59
C GLY A 78 14.48 1.78 17.90
N GLY A 79 14.49 1.00 18.97
CA GLY A 79 15.27 1.25 20.19
C GLY A 79 16.34 0.18 20.33
#